data_AF-A0A0F9L2J6-F1
#
_entry.id   AF-A0A0F9L2J6-F1
#
_cell.length_a   1.000
_cell.length_b   1.000
_cell.length_c   1.000
_cell.angle_alpha   90.00
_cell.angle_beta   90.00
_cell.angle_gamma   90.00
#
_symmetry.space_group_name_H-M   'P 1'
#
loop_
_entity.id
_entity.type
_entity.pdbx_description
1 polymer ?
#
loop_
_entity_poly.entity_id
_entity_poly.type
_entity_poly.pdbx_seq_one_letter_code
_entity_poly.pdbx_strand_id
1 'polypeptide(L)'
;MTPHETNEKLAEIVIDRLNHLLEEDDTLGEALGLLIRTRVVCSRSVAESISIQVHEEEGAYYMGFLGMLNGIVGVIPEGEYRAGWGYVMAIVESDGSVSSFINTKYQKTKAVTE
;
A
#
# COMPACT_ATOMS: atom_id res chain seq x y z
N MET A 1 -2.36 -22.58 8.04
CA MET A 1 -2.58 -21.14 7.81
C MET A 1 -3.44 -20.98 6.59
N THR A 2 -4.48 -20.15 6.66
CA THR A 2 -5.25 -19.75 5.48
C THR A 2 -4.41 -18.85 4.57
N PRO A 3 -4.78 -18.67 3.28
CA PRO A 3 -4.13 -17.68 2.43
C PRO A 3 -4.12 -16.28 3.07
N HIS A 4 -5.21 -15.90 3.74
CA HIS A 4 -5.32 -14.60 4.41
C HIS A 4 -4.38 -14.46 5.61
N GLU A 5 -4.26 -15.50 6.45
CA GLU A 5 -3.29 -15.51 7.55
C GLU A 5 -1.84 -15.44 7.04
N THR A 6 -1.59 -15.98 5.85
CA THR A 6 -0.28 -15.91 5.19
C THR A 6 0.00 -14.50 4.69
N ASN A 7 -0.97 -13.87 4.03
CA ASN A 7 -0.88 -12.51 3.53
C ASN A 7 -0.72 -11.50 4.66
N GLU A 8 -1.47 -11.65 5.75
CA GLU A 8 -1.36 -10.78 6.92
C GLU A 8 0.03 -10.88 7.56
N LYS A 9 0.57 -12.10 7.74
CA LYS A 9 1.95 -12.27 8.23
C LYS A 9 3.00 -11.68 7.28
N LEU A 10 2.81 -11.84 5.97
CA LEU A 10 3.70 -11.25 4.98
C LEU A 10 3.64 -9.72 5.05
N ALA A 11 2.46 -9.14 5.25
CA ALA A 11 2.29 -7.71 5.44
C ALA A 11 3.10 -7.19 6.63
N GLU A 12 2.99 -7.84 7.79
CA GLU A 12 3.76 -7.46 8.98
C GLU A 12 5.27 -7.49 8.70
N ILE A 13 5.78 -8.55 8.06
CA ILE A 13 7.21 -8.66 7.71
C ILE A 13 7.64 -7.52 6.78
N VAL A 14 6.82 -7.20 5.78
CA VAL A 14 7.12 -6.13 4.82
C VAL A 14 7.09 -4.76 5.50
N ILE A 15 6.08 -4.50 6.33
CA ILE A 15 5.94 -3.27 7.09
C ILE A 15 7.13 -3.07 8.02
N ASP A 16 7.49 -4.10 8.81
CA ASP A 16 8.62 -4.05 9.74
C ASP A 16 9.93 -3.72 9.00
N ARG A 17 10.16 -4.35 7.85
CA ARG A 17 11.36 -4.10 7.04
C ARG A 17 11.38 -2.68 6.45
N LEU A 18 10.26 -2.19 5.96
CA LEU A 18 10.17 -0.84 5.40
C LEU A 18 10.38 0.22 6.50
N ASN A 19 9.81 0.01 7.68
CA ASN A 19 10.01 0.89 8.82
C ASN A 19 11.45 0.85 9.31
N HIS A 20 12.07 -0.33 9.37
CA HIS A 20 13.48 -0.43 9.73
C HIS A 20 14.38 0.34 8.76
N LEU A 21 14.12 0.28 7.45
CA LEU A 21 14.87 1.07 6.46
C LEU A 21 14.67 2.58 6.67
N LEU A 22 13.46 3.02 7.04
CA LEU A 22 13.19 4.43 7.36
C LEU A 22 13.94 4.89 8.62
N GLU A 23 14.15 4.01 9.60
CA GLU A 23 14.93 4.31 10.80
C GLU A 23 16.44 4.41 10.53
N GLU A 24 16.93 3.71 9.51
CA GLU A 24 18.36 3.69 9.14
C GLU A 24 18.77 4.87 8.24
N ASP A 25 17.83 5.47 7.50
CA ASP A 25 18.09 6.56 6.55
C ASP A 25 17.00 7.63 6.60
N ASP A 26 17.34 8.75 7.24
CA ASP A 26 16.47 9.93 7.41
C ASP A 26 16.01 10.55 6.06
N THR A 27 16.68 10.25 4.94
CA THR A 27 16.32 10.77 3.61
C THR A 27 15.39 9.83 2.83
N LEU A 28 15.28 8.57 3.26
CA LEU A 28 14.51 7.56 2.53
C LEU A 28 13.01 7.89 2.50
N GLY A 29 12.49 8.53 3.53
CA GLY A 29 11.08 8.96 3.60
C GLY A 29 10.69 9.86 2.43
N GLU A 30 11.56 10.77 2.01
CA GLU A 30 11.34 11.65 0.87
C GLU A 30 11.31 10.85 -0.45
N ALA A 31 12.27 9.94 -0.64
CA ALA A 31 12.38 9.09 -1.82
C ALA A 31 11.17 8.16 -1.96
N LEU A 32 10.73 7.52 -0.87
CA LEU A 32 9.53 6.69 -0.85
C LEU A 32 8.28 7.53 -1.11
N GLY A 33 8.20 8.75 -0.59
CA GLY A 33 7.12 9.68 -0.90
C GLY A 33 6.99 9.96 -2.40
N LEU A 34 8.12 10.18 -3.08
CA LEU A 34 8.16 10.35 -4.54
C LEU A 34 7.70 9.09 -5.28
N LEU A 35 8.17 7.91 -4.87
CA LEU A 35 7.72 6.63 -5.46
C LEU A 35 6.22 6.40 -5.27
N ILE A 36 5.68 6.75 -4.11
CA ILE A 36 4.26 6.58 -3.79
C ILE A 36 3.38 7.54 -4.58
N ARG A 37 3.83 8.76 -4.88
CA ARG A 37 3.08 9.71 -5.72
C ARG A 37 3.21 9.39 -7.20
N THR A 38 4.31 8.79 -7.61
CA THR A 38 4.54 8.44 -9.00
C THR A 38 3.59 7.33 -9.44
N ARG A 39 3.00 7.51 -10.61
CA ARG A 39 2.16 6.53 -11.29
C ARG A 39 2.76 6.29 -12.67
N VAL A 40 2.87 5.02 -13.04
CA VAL A 40 3.40 4.61 -14.34
C VAL A 40 2.34 3.86 -15.11
N VAL A 41 2.27 4.10 -16.42
CA VAL A 41 1.40 3.33 -17.29
C VAL A 41 1.84 1.87 -17.25
N CYS A 42 0.88 0.96 -17.12
CA CYS A 42 1.10 -0.47 -17.09
C CYS A 42 0.26 -1.19 -18.14
N SER A 43 0.64 -2.43 -18.44
CA SER A 43 -0.11 -3.25 -19.39
C SER A 43 -1.47 -3.66 -18.81
N ARG A 44 -2.42 -3.94 -19.69
CA ARG A 44 -3.72 -4.51 -19.31
C ARG A 44 -3.60 -5.79 -18.49
N SER A 45 -2.61 -6.65 -18.78
CA SER A 45 -2.38 -7.88 -18.01
C SER A 45 -1.98 -7.62 -16.56
N VAL A 46 -1.30 -6.50 -16.29
CA VAL A 46 -1.00 -6.07 -14.91
C VAL A 46 -2.27 -5.53 -14.25
N ALA A 47 -3.06 -4.74 -14.98
CA ALA A 47 -4.33 -4.20 -14.50
C ALA A 47 -5.38 -5.26 -14.17
N GLU A 48 -5.40 -6.37 -14.91
CA GLU A 48 -6.31 -7.51 -14.69
C GLU A 48 -5.80 -8.49 -13.62
N SER A 49 -4.65 -8.21 -13.00
CA SER A 49 -4.16 -9.02 -11.87
C SER A 49 -5.10 -8.92 -10.68
N ILE A 50 -5.43 -10.07 -10.08
CA ILE A 50 -6.30 -10.13 -8.90
C ILE A 50 -5.74 -9.39 -7.68
N SER A 51 -4.43 -9.21 -7.61
CA SER A 51 -3.75 -8.66 -6.43
C SER A 51 -3.22 -7.24 -6.62
N ILE A 52 -2.84 -6.86 -7.85
CA ILE A 52 -2.24 -5.54 -8.10
C ILE A 52 -3.34 -4.49 -8.22
N GLN A 53 -3.25 -3.45 -7.40
CA GLN A 53 -4.18 -2.33 -7.46
C GLN A 53 -3.68 -1.31 -8.49
N VAL A 54 -4.55 -0.99 -9.46
CA VAL A 54 -4.28 0.01 -10.50
C VAL A 54 -5.37 1.08 -10.50
N HIS A 55 -5.03 2.25 -11.03
CA HIS A 55 -5.98 3.31 -11.33
C HIS A 55 -6.22 3.35 -12.85
N GLU A 56 -7.47 3.39 -13.29
CA GLU A 56 -7.81 3.56 -14.71
C GLU A 56 -8.22 5.02 -14.96
N GLU A 57 -7.56 5.66 -15.93
CA GLU A 57 -7.84 7.04 -16.34
C GLU A 57 -7.63 7.16 -17.86
N GLU A 58 -8.61 7.75 -18.55
CA GLU A 58 -8.60 7.96 -20.01
C GLU A 58 -8.25 6.70 -20.85
N GLY A 59 -8.65 5.52 -20.37
CA GLY A 59 -8.39 4.24 -21.05
C GLY A 59 -6.96 3.71 -20.89
N ALA A 60 -6.15 4.34 -20.04
CA ALA A 60 -4.85 3.84 -19.62
C ALA A 60 -4.89 3.34 -18.17
N TYR A 61 -4.07 2.33 -17.87
CA TYR A 61 -3.94 1.78 -16.52
C TYR A 61 -2.65 2.27 -15.87
N TYR A 62 -2.77 2.81 -14.67
CA TYR A 62 -1.69 3.40 -13.92
C TYR A 62 -1.42 2.60 -12.66
N MET A 63 -0.18 2.14 -12.51
CA MET A 63 0.28 1.43 -11.33
C MET A 63 1.13 2.34 -10.46
N GLY A 64 0.87 2.29 -9.15
CA GLY A 64 1.67 2.97 -8.13
C GLY A 64 2.49 1.98 -7.30
N PHE A 65 3.48 2.49 -6.57
CA PHE A 65 4.31 1.70 -5.67
C PHE A 65 3.49 0.86 -4.67
N LEU A 66 2.52 1.49 -3.97
CA LEU A 66 1.67 0.77 -3.01
C LEU A 66 0.76 -0.28 -3.68
N GLY A 67 0.29 -0.02 -4.90
CA GLY A 67 -0.56 -0.99 -5.62
C GLY A 67 0.22 -2.23 -6.05
N MET A 68 1.49 -2.05 -6.44
CA MET A 68 2.41 -3.15 -6.72
C MET A 68 2.78 -3.92 -5.43
N LEU A 69 3.13 -3.20 -4.36
CA LEU A 69 3.50 -3.80 -3.07
C LEU A 69 2.35 -4.64 -2.48
N ASN A 70 1.15 -4.08 -2.47
CA ASN A 70 -0.05 -4.81 -2.05
C ASN A 70 -0.45 -5.91 -3.04
N GLY A 71 0.01 -5.86 -4.29
CA GLY A 71 -0.09 -6.99 -5.22
C GLY A 71 0.78 -8.19 -4.88
N ILE A 72 1.90 -7.97 -4.20
CA ILE A 72 2.76 -9.05 -3.68
C ILE A 72 2.16 -9.61 -2.39
N VAL A 73 1.68 -8.73 -1.51
CA VAL A 73 1.16 -9.10 -0.19
C VAL A 73 -0.25 -9.70 -0.25
N GLY A 74 -1.12 -9.12 -1.09
CA GLY A 74 -2.54 -9.43 -1.19
C GLY A 74 -3.43 -8.36 -0.57
N VAL A 75 -4.73 -8.67 -0.54
CA VAL A 75 -5.79 -7.76 -0.08
C VAL A 75 -6.53 -8.30 1.13
N ILE A 76 -7.11 -7.40 1.92
CA ILE A 76 -7.97 -7.69 3.07
C ILE A 76 -9.26 -8.34 2.56
N PRO A 77 -9.62 -9.56 3.00
CA PRO A 77 -10.75 -10.29 2.44
C PRO A 77 -12.11 -9.78 2.91
N GLU A 78 -12.19 -9.27 4.14
CA GLU A 78 -13.44 -8.92 4.80
C GLU A 78 -13.29 -7.70 5.71
N GLY A 79 -14.40 -7.01 5.97
CA GLY A 79 -14.46 -5.81 6.81
C GLY A 79 -15.32 -4.72 6.19
N GLU A 80 -16.11 -4.02 7.02
CA GLU A 80 -17.15 -3.08 6.59
C GLU A 80 -16.63 -1.95 5.67
N TYR A 81 -15.41 -1.48 5.90
CA TYR A 81 -14.82 -0.34 5.18
C TYR A 81 -13.52 -0.66 4.43
N ARG A 82 -13.00 -1.89 4.55
CA ARG A 82 -11.62 -2.23 4.11
C ARG A 82 -11.50 -3.52 3.33
N ALA A 83 -12.59 -4.25 3.12
CA ALA A 83 -12.57 -5.38 2.19
C ALA A 83 -12.08 -4.93 0.81
N GLY A 84 -11.14 -5.67 0.22
CA GLY A 84 -10.50 -5.34 -1.07
C GLY A 84 -9.34 -4.35 -1.00
N TRP A 85 -9.04 -3.78 0.16
CA TRP A 85 -7.90 -2.88 0.33
C TRP A 85 -6.60 -3.66 0.54
N GLY A 86 -5.45 -3.03 0.28
CA GLY A 86 -4.15 -3.61 0.56
C GLY A 86 -3.82 -3.60 2.04
N TYR A 87 -3.04 -4.58 2.51
CA TYR A 87 -2.61 -4.64 3.90
C TYR A 87 -1.61 -3.54 4.26
N VAL A 88 -0.76 -3.12 3.33
CA VAL A 88 0.30 -2.13 3.57
C VAL A 88 -0.20 -0.73 3.22
N MET A 89 -0.12 0.18 4.19
CA MET A 89 -0.38 1.61 4.02
C MET A 89 0.84 2.42 4.43
N ALA A 90 1.12 3.51 3.71
CA ALA A 90 2.11 4.50 4.12
C ALA A 90 1.42 5.68 4.82
N ILE A 91 2.01 6.14 5.92
CA ILE A 91 1.70 7.42 6.54
C ILE A 91 2.56 8.48 5.87
N VAL A 92 1.90 9.41 5.19
CA VAL A 92 2.54 10.49 4.44
C VAL A 92 2.32 11.79 5.20
N GLU A 93 3.41 12.48 5.48
CA GLU A 93 3.43 13.76 6.18
C GLU A 93 3.02 14.91 5.25
N SER A 94 2.82 16.10 5.82
CA SER A 94 2.39 17.28 5.07
C SER A 94 3.38 17.76 4.00
N ASP A 95 4.68 17.45 4.17
CA ASP A 95 5.72 17.72 3.18
C ASP A 95 5.82 16.63 2.09
N GLY A 96 4.99 15.59 2.19
CA GLY A 96 4.96 14.46 1.27
C GLY A 96 6.01 13.38 1.57
N SER A 97 6.81 13.49 2.63
CA SER A 97 7.67 12.40 3.08
C SER A 97 6.84 11.27 3.70
N VAL A 98 7.36 10.05 3.67
CA VAL A 98 6.77 8.89 4.37
C VAL A 98 7.41 8.78 5.75
N SER A 99 6.59 8.81 6.81
CA SER A 99 7.07 8.66 8.19
C SER A 99 6.99 7.24 8.71
N SER A 100 6.07 6.43 8.20
CA SER A 100 5.93 5.02 8.58
C SER A 100 5.06 4.25 7.60
N PHE A 101 5.15 2.94 7.65
CA PHE A 101 4.20 2.00 7.09
C PHE A 101 3.44 1.32 8.22
N ILE A 102 2.15 1.08 8.00
CA ILE A 102 1.28 0.42 8.97
C ILE A 102 0.37 -0.58 8.26
N ASN A 103 -0.16 -1.52 9.04
CA ASN A 103 -1.18 -2.42 8.55
C ASN A 103 -2.54 -1.70 8.50
N THR A 104 -3.08 -1.58 7.29
CA THR A 104 -4.39 -0.97 7.00
C THR A 104 -5.50 -1.53 7.88
N LYS A 105 -5.44 -2.80 8.29
CA LYS A 105 -6.47 -3.43 9.15
C LYS A 105 -6.53 -2.78 10.54
N TYR A 106 -5.41 -2.32 11.09
CA TYR A 106 -5.31 -1.86 12.48
C TYR A 106 -5.43 -0.36 12.66
N GLN A 107 -5.40 0.41 11.57
CA GLN A 107 -5.59 1.85 11.69
C GLN A 107 -7.01 2.16 12.16
N LYS A 108 -7.20 3.04 13.14
CA LYS A 108 -8.56 3.49 13.49
C LYS A 108 -8.99 4.53 12.46
N THR A 109 -10.11 4.31 11.77
CA THR A 109 -10.76 5.37 11.01
C THR A 109 -11.17 6.46 12.01
N LYS A 110 -10.64 7.67 11.89
CA LYS A 110 -11.31 8.82 12.49
C LYS A 110 -12.64 8.94 11.73
N ALA A 111 -13.75 8.78 12.43
CA ALA A 111 -15.04 9.15 11.88
C ALA A 111 -14.93 10.61 11.42
N VAL A 112 -15.16 10.85 10.13
CA VAL A 112 -15.34 12.20 9.62
C VAL A 112 -16.64 12.69 10.23
N THR A 113 -16.55 13.45 11.32
CA THR A 113 -17.68 14.26 11.79
C THR A 113 -17.86 15.39 10.79
N GLU A 114 -19.01 15.37 10.11
CA GLU A 114 -19.55 16.45 9.27
C GLU A 114 -19.57 17.81 9.99
#